data_AF-A0A2U3BCS7-F1
#
_entry.id   AF-A0A2U3BCS7-F1
#
_cell.length_a   1.000
_cell.length_b   1.000
_cell.length_c   1.000
_cell.angle_alpha   90.00
_cell.angle_beta   90.00
_cell.angle_gamma   90.00
#
_symmetry.space_group_name_H-M   'P 1'
#
loop_
_entity.id
_entity.type
_entity.pdbx_description
1 polymer ?
#
loop_
_entity_poly.entity_id
_entity_poly.type
_entity_poly.pdbx_seq_one_letter_code
_entity_poly.pdbx_strand_id
1 'polypeptide(L)'
;MIRQLITFIPTVFFSATAVLFSTLTSAPVNAGESLSVTLPDMEISLNYAQPVRLDQVLTDTQNLKLQQPQAMPFWLAAQFIEPSNNADIDEKKKAAIHQLQTLAANDKDSSHKAHLLINALQKAQFNFRHFIPLDNDHVRLKNEDNPLLSGQYTLLTSPRVNKVRIFGTQNSWYPVDMIEHGTIDQYLEQAALPENSDTQLVFVIQPDGALITADNAYWNTKPVFIAPGATIYIGFDSLPDEFEHLNQDIADLLRYQTPLTDKDAE
;
A
#
# COMPACT_ATOMS: atom_id res chain seq x y z
N MET A 1 -85.20 -7.80 -59.60
CA MET A 1 -83.76 -8.13 -59.53
C MET A 1 -83.33 -7.90 -58.08
N ILE A 2 -82.83 -8.96 -57.42
CA ILE A 2 -82.16 -9.00 -56.11
C ILE A 2 -83.03 -8.78 -54.85
N ARG A 3 -83.24 -9.91 -54.13
CA ARG A 3 -83.71 -10.06 -52.74
C ARG A 3 -82.61 -9.64 -51.76
N GLN A 4 -82.98 -9.08 -50.60
CA GLN A 4 -82.17 -9.20 -49.38
C GLN A 4 -83.06 -9.57 -48.18
N LEU A 5 -82.71 -10.68 -47.54
CA LEU A 5 -83.22 -11.16 -46.26
C LEU A 5 -82.50 -10.42 -45.12
N ILE A 6 -83.25 -9.99 -44.11
CA ILE A 6 -82.70 -9.51 -42.83
C ILE A 6 -82.68 -10.70 -41.87
N THR A 7 -81.51 -11.01 -41.30
CA THR A 7 -81.30 -12.07 -40.30
C THR A 7 -80.93 -11.44 -38.96
N PHE A 8 -81.63 -11.83 -37.89
CA PHE A 8 -81.35 -11.46 -36.50
C PHE A 8 -80.24 -12.35 -35.91
N ILE A 9 -79.32 -11.77 -35.14
CA ILE A 9 -78.31 -12.49 -34.34
C ILE A 9 -78.50 -12.10 -32.85
N PRO A 10 -78.44 -13.05 -31.90
CA PRO A 10 -78.67 -12.77 -30.48
C PRO A 10 -77.40 -12.30 -29.74
N THR A 11 -77.62 -11.56 -28.67
CA THR A 11 -76.61 -11.00 -27.75
C THR A 11 -76.11 -12.07 -26.77
N VAL A 12 -74.80 -12.25 -26.65
CA VAL A 12 -74.15 -13.10 -25.64
C VAL A 12 -73.54 -12.20 -24.57
N PHE A 13 -73.91 -12.42 -23.31
CA PHE A 13 -73.29 -11.78 -22.14
C PHE A 13 -71.94 -12.47 -21.83
N PHE A 14 -70.85 -11.71 -21.78
CA PHE A 14 -69.56 -12.17 -21.24
C PHE A 14 -69.42 -11.70 -19.78
N SER A 15 -69.26 -12.66 -18.88
CA SER A 15 -68.90 -12.44 -17.48
C SER A 15 -67.38 -12.26 -17.37
N ALA A 16 -66.92 -11.15 -16.79
CA ALA A 16 -65.52 -10.87 -16.56
C ALA A 16 -65.10 -11.36 -15.17
N THR A 17 -64.33 -12.45 -15.11
CA THR A 17 -63.61 -12.88 -13.91
C THR A 17 -62.32 -12.09 -13.78
N ALA A 18 -62.18 -11.32 -12.70
CA ALA A 18 -60.96 -10.57 -12.38
C ALA A 18 -59.90 -11.53 -11.80
N VAL A 19 -58.73 -11.58 -12.44
CA VAL A 19 -57.55 -12.30 -11.93
C VAL A 19 -56.76 -11.34 -11.03
N LEU A 20 -56.66 -11.66 -9.74
CA LEU A 20 -55.81 -10.96 -8.78
C LEU A 20 -54.34 -11.32 -9.04
N PHE A 21 -53.58 -10.39 -9.60
CA PHE A 21 -52.12 -10.45 -9.64
C PHE A 21 -51.59 -10.06 -8.25
N SER A 22 -51.13 -11.04 -7.47
CA SER A 22 -50.38 -10.79 -6.24
C SER A 22 -48.96 -10.34 -6.61
N THR A 23 -48.65 -9.06 -6.41
CA THR A 23 -47.30 -8.52 -6.52
C THR A 23 -46.48 -8.98 -5.32
N LEU A 24 -45.49 -9.85 -5.57
CA LEU A 24 -44.40 -10.09 -4.63
C LEU A 24 -43.61 -8.79 -4.51
N THR A 25 -43.80 -8.08 -3.40
CA THR A 25 -42.94 -6.94 -3.04
C THR A 25 -41.62 -7.52 -2.54
N SER A 26 -40.58 -7.46 -3.37
CA SER A 26 -39.22 -7.65 -2.88
C SER A 26 -38.95 -6.55 -1.86
N ALA A 27 -38.70 -6.93 -0.60
CA ALA A 27 -38.20 -6.00 0.39
C ALA A 27 -36.95 -5.29 -0.19
N PRO A 28 -36.80 -3.97 0.00
CA PRO A 28 -35.55 -3.32 -0.37
C PRO A 28 -34.43 -4.01 0.41
N VAL A 29 -33.51 -4.64 -0.33
CA VAL A 29 -32.20 -4.98 0.24
C VAL A 29 -31.65 -3.66 0.73
N ASN A 30 -31.58 -3.48 2.04
CA ASN A 30 -30.77 -2.41 2.61
C ASN A 30 -29.41 -2.55 1.95
N ALA A 31 -29.01 -1.55 1.17
CA ALA A 31 -27.68 -1.47 0.60
C ALA A 31 -26.71 -1.27 1.79
N GLY A 32 -26.46 -2.35 2.53
CA GLY A 32 -25.34 -2.42 3.45
C GLY A 32 -24.07 -2.20 2.65
N GLU A 33 -23.13 -1.46 3.21
CA GLU A 33 -21.89 -1.12 2.51
C GLU A 33 -21.19 -2.42 2.07
N SER A 34 -20.97 -2.56 0.76
CA SER A 34 -20.20 -3.69 0.23
C SER A 34 -18.71 -3.49 0.50
N LEU A 35 -17.93 -4.57 0.44
CA LEU A 35 -16.47 -4.50 0.46
C LEU A 35 -15.92 -5.03 -0.88
N SER A 36 -14.97 -4.30 -1.46
CA SER A 36 -14.15 -4.79 -2.56
C SER A 36 -12.67 -4.62 -2.21
N VAL A 37 -11.90 -5.69 -2.33
CA VAL A 37 -10.45 -5.69 -2.11
C VAL A 37 -9.75 -6.15 -3.38
N THR A 38 -8.98 -5.26 -3.99
CA THR A 38 -8.19 -5.57 -5.19
C THR A 38 -6.86 -6.21 -4.79
N LEU A 39 -6.47 -7.25 -5.52
CA LEU A 39 -5.20 -7.97 -5.41
C LEU A 39 -4.44 -7.80 -6.74
N PRO A 40 -3.66 -6.72 -6.91
CA PRO A 40 -3.10 -6.35 -8.21
C PRO A 40 -2.13 -7.38 -8.78
N ASP A 41 -1.38 -8.06 -7.92
CA ASP A 41 -0.41 -9.09 -8.29
C ASP A 41 -1.05 -10.38 -8.85
N MET A 42 -2.36 -10.55 -8.64
CA MET A 42 -3.16 -11.63 -9.22
C MET A 42 -4.17 -11.14 -10.25
N GLU A 43 -4.28 -9.82 -10.47
CA GLU A 43 -5.28 -9.20 -11.34
C GLU A 43 -6.74 -9.58 -11.00
N ILE A 44 -7.04 -9.75 -9.70
CA ILE A 44 -8.39 -10.11 -9.21
C ILE A 44 -8.89 -9.15 -8.15
N SER A 45 -10.21 -9.15 -7.93
CA SER A 45 -10.87 -8.46 -6.82
C SER A 45 -11.73 -9.43 -6.01
N LEU A 46 -11.55 -9.42 -4.70
CA LEU A 46 -12.45 -10.07 -3.74
C LEU A 46 -13.65 -9.14 -3.51
N ASN A 47 -14.85 -9.62 -3.80
CA ASN A 47 -16.07 -8.83 -3.65
C ASN A 47 -17.01 -9.47 -2.62
N TYR A 48 -17.37 -8.71 -1.61
CA TYR A 48 -18.23 -9.13 -0.51
C TYR A 48 -19.52 -8.30 -0.51
N ALA A 49 -20.67 -8.97 -0.44
CA ALA A 49 -21.98 -8.33 -0.45
C ALA A 49 -22.33 -7.59 0.86
N GLN A 50 -21.48 -7.72 1.88
CA GLN A 50 -21.60 -7.12 3.22
C GLN A 50 -20.18 -6.79 3.71
N PRO A 51 -20.03 -5.92 4.72
CA PRO A 51 -18.75 -5.73 5.38
C PRO A 51 -18.23 -7.05 5.96
N VAL A 52 -16.93 -7.31 5.82
CA VAL A 52 -16.28 -8.50 6.39
C VAL A 52 -15.05 -8.10 7.19
N ARG A 53 -14.64 -8.98 8.11
CA ARG A 53 -13.46 -8.78 8.95
C ARG A 53 -12.17 -8.95 8.15
N LEU A 54 -11.10 -8.30 8.58
CA LEU A 54 -9.78 -8.39 7.93
C LEU A 54 -9.27 -9.84 7.82
N ASP A 55 -9.47 -10.67 8.85
CA ASP A 55 -9.05 -12.08 8.84
C ASP A 55 -9.67 -12.89 7.69
N GLN A 56 -10.94 -12.61 7.35
CA GLN A 56 -11.61 -13.23 6.22
C GLN A 56 -10.94 -12.84 4.90
N VAL A 57 -10.63 -11.55 4.70
CA VAL A 57 -9.92 -11.07 3.51
C VAL A 57 -8.55 -11.74 3.39
N LEU A 58 -7.76 -11.77 4.46
CA LEU A 58 -6.43 -12.40 4.48
C LEU A 58 -6.50 -13.90 4.18
N THR A 59 -7.48 -14.59 4.76
CA THR A 59 -7.71 -16.03 4.55
C THR A 59 -8.11 -16.33 3.10
N ASP A 60 -9.03 -15.55 2.52
CA ASP A 60 -9.44 -15.71 1.13
C ASP A 60 -8.27 -15.44 0.17
N THR A 61 -7.49 -14.37 0.41
CA THR A 61 -6.26 -14.09 -0.34
C THR A 61 -5.28 -15.25 -0.24
N GLN A 62 -5.04 -15.80 0.95
CA GLN A 62 -4.13 -16.93 1.14
C GLN A 62 -4.60 -18.19 0.40
N ASN A 63 -5.90 -18.50 0.46
CA ASN A 63 -6.48 -19.65 -0.25
C ASN A 63 -6.36 -19.51 -1.78
N LEU A 64 -6.50 -18.29 -2.31
CA LEU A 64 -6.29 -18.02 -3.73
C LEU A 64 -4.82 -18.15 -4.12
N LYS A 65 -3.90 -17.64 -3.29
CA LYS A 65 -2.46 -17.76 -3.52
C LYS A 65 -1.98 -19.21 -3.53
N LEU A 66 -2.54 -20.06 -2.66
CA LEU A 66 -2.24 -21.51 -2.65
C LEU A 66 -2.61 -22.23 -3.95
N GLN A 67 -3.52 -21.67 -4.75
CA GLN A 67 -3.96 -22.25 -6.03
C GLN A 67 -3.09 -21.77 -7.21
N GLN A 68 -2.20 -20.80 -7.00
CA GLN A 68 -1.31 -20.27 -8.03
C GLN A 68 0.12 -20.79 -7.83
N PRO A 69 0.90 -20.96 -8.91
CA PRO A 69 2.32 -21.35 -8.83
C PRO A 69 3.23 -20.21 -8.30
N GLN A 70 2.66 -19.09 -7.86
CA GLN A 70 3.39 -17.95 -7.31
C GLN A 70 3.84 -18.23 -5.87
N ALA A 71 4.93 -17.59 -5.45
CA ALA A 71 5.42 -17.72 -4.09
C ALA A 71 4.40 -17.18 -3.06
N MET A 72 4.39 -17.81 -1.88
CA MET A 72 3.52 -17.42 -0.77
C MET A 72 3.76 -15.95 -0.38
N PRO A 73 2.71 -15.22 0.02
CA PRO A 73 2.83 -13.81 0.40
C PRO A 73 3.76 -13.67 1.61
N PHE A 74 4.70 -12.74 1.54
CA PHE A 74 5.46 -12.31 2.70
C PHE A 74 4.66 -11.23 3.44
N TRP A 75 3.84 -11.66 4.40
CA TRP A 75 2.87 -10.80 5.08
C TRP A 75 3.47 -9.54 5.74
N LEU A 76 4.73 -9.61 6.21
CA LEU A 76 5.42 -8.45 6.76
C LEU A 76 5.54 -7.30 5.75
N ALA A 77 5.72 -7.61 4.46
CA ALA A 77 5.81 -6.63 3.39
C ALA A 77 4.46 -6.33 2.72
N ALA A 78 3.38 -6.97 3.14
CA ALA A 78 2.06 -6.70 2.61
C ALA A 78 1.62 -5.27 2.99
N GLN A 79 0.82 -4.65 2.13
CA GLN A 79 0.28 -3.31 2.38
C GLN A 79 -1.22 -3.30 2.16
N PHE A 80 -1.96 -2.83 3.16
CA PHE A 80 -3.39 -2.61 3.07
C PHE A 80 -3.66 -1.14 2.75
N ILE A 81 -3.98 -0.88 1.49
CA ILE A 81 -4.07 0.45 0.90
C ILE A 81 -5.52 0.88 0.82
N GLU A 82 -5.75 2.15 1.16
CA GLU A 82 -7.04 2.82 0.97
C GLU A 82 -6.87 3.94 -0.07
N PRO A 83 -7.19 3.67 -1.34
CA PRO A 83 -6.90 4.60 -2.44
C PRO A 83 -7.56 5.98 -2.29
N SER A 84 -8.70 6.06 -1.59
CA SER A 84 -9.41 7.33 -1.35
C SER A 84 -8.60 8.34 -0.55
N ASN A 85 -7.62 7.90 0.24
CA ASN A 85 -6.85 8.75 1.14
C ASN A 85 -5.47 9.12 0.57
N ASN A 86 -5.21 8.85 -0.70
CA ASN A 86 -3.88 9.06 -1.28
C ASN A 86 -3.48 10.54 -1.43
N ALA A 87 -4.46 11.45 -1.40
CA ALA A 87 -4.22 12.89 -1.52
C ALA A 87 -3.26 13.42 -0.44
N ASP A 88 -3.38 12.92 0.79
CA ASP A 88 -2.51 13.32 1.91
C ASP A 88 -1.06 12.87 1.69
N ILE A 89 -0.86 11.71 1.05
CA ILE A 89 0.47 11.19 0.74
C ILE A 89 1.10 11.96 -0.42
N ASP A 90 0.29 12.33 -1.42
CA ASP A 90 0.72 13.20 -2.51
C ASP A 90 1.13 14.58 -2.00
N GLU A 91 0.42 15.12 -0.99
CA GLU A 91 0.80 16.38 -0.33
C GLU A 91 2.11 16.25 0.44
N LYS A 92 2.29 15.17 1.23
CA LYS A 92 3.57 14.88 1.92
C LYS A 92 4.73 14.79 0.93
N LYS A 93 4.54 14.09 -0.20
CA LYS A 93 5.55 14.01 -1.27
C LYS A 93 5.90 15.38 -1.84
N LYS A 94 4.89 16.20 -2.15
CA LYS A 94 5.10 17.56 -2.67
C LYS A 94 5.83 18.45 -1.66
N ALA A 95 5.45 18.38 -0.38
CA ALA A 95 6.08 19.15 0.69
C ALA A 95 7.56 18.80 0.86
N ALA A 96 7.91 17.50 0.92
CA ALA A 96 9.29 17.05 1.01
C ALA A 96 10.12 17.48 -0.21
N ILE A 97 9.58 17.34 -1.43
CA ILE A 97 10.24 17.81 -2.66
C ILE A 97 10.44 19.34 -2.63
N HIS A 98 9.46 20.10 -2.16
CA HIS A 98 9.56 21.56 -2.07
C HIS A 98 10.65 22.00 -1.06
N GLN A 99 10.72 21.37 0.11
CA GLN A 99 11.79 21.61 1.08
C GLN A 99 13.16 21.30 0.45
N LEU A 100 13.31 20.16 -0.23
CA LEU A 100 14.55 19.82 -0.93
C LEU A 100 14.91 20.83 -2.04
N GLN A 101 13.94 21.34 -2.78
CA GLN A 101 14.17 22.37 -3.81
C GLN A 101 14.66 23.68 -3.20
N THR A 102 14.11 24.05 -2.04
CA THR A 102 14.49 25.26 -1.32
C THR A 102 15.89 25.11 -0.72
N LEU A 103 16.18 23.95 -0.10
CA LEU A 103 17.51 23.59 0.38
C LEU A 103 18.53 23.66 -0.77
N ALA A 104 18.20 23.07 -1.93
CA ALA A 104 19.12 23.03 -3.06
C ALA A 104 19.45 24.41 -3.65
N ALA A 105 18.55 25.39 -3.50
CA ALA A 105 18.74 26.75 -3.97
C ALA A 105 19.55 27.61 -2.98
N ASN A 106 19.43 27.33 -1.68
CA ASN A 106 19.96 28.19 -0.62
C ASN A 106 21.23 27.64 0.04
N ASP A 107 21.48 26.33 -0.03
CA ASP A 107 22.67 25.70 0.49
C ASP A 107 23.46 24.97 -0.62
N LYS A 108 24.66 25.49 -0.92
CA LYS A 108 25.49 24.96 -1.99
C LYS A 108 26.03 23.57 -1.67
N ASP A 109 26.30 23.29 -0.40
CA ASP A 109 26.92 22.04 0.02
C ASP A 109 25.92 20.88 -0.06
N SER A 110 24.64 21.13 0.26
CA SER A 110 23.55 20.15 0.13
C SER A 110 22.94 20.08 -1.27
N SER A 111 23.23 21.03 -2.17
CA SER A 111 22.49 21.16 -3.44
C SER A 111 22.51 19.90 -4.31
N HIS A 112 23.66 19.25 -4.46
CA HIS A 112 23.75 18.01 -5.25
C HIS A 112 22.93 16.88 -4.62
N LYS A 113 23.10 16.67 -3.31
CA LYS A 113 22.40 15.64 -2.51
C LYS A 113 20.88 15.84 -2.58
N ALA A 114 20.42 17.08 -2.47
CA ALA A 114 19.00 17.43 -2.56
C ALA A 114 18.41 17.13 -3.96
N HIS A 115 19.12 17.45 -5.04
CA HIS A 115 18.67 17.09 -6.40
C HIS A 115 18.59 15.59 -6.63
N LEU A 116 19.51 14.79 -6.06
CA LEU A 116 19.43 13.33 -6.12
C LEU A 116 18.14 12.80 -5.47
N LEU A 117 17.85 13.27 -4.25
CA LEU A 117 16.64 12.88 -3.54
C LEU A 117 15.36 13.34 -4.25
N ILE A 118 15.32 14.56 -4.80
CA ILE A 118 14.19 15.05 -5.60
C ILE A 118 13.91 14.10 -6.76
N ASN A 119 14.93 13.76 -7.55
CA ASN A 119 14.78 12.85 -8.69
C ASN A 119 14.31 11.46 -8.26
N ALA A 120 14.82 10.96 -7.14
CA ALA A 120 14.46 9.66 -6.60
C ALA A 120 13.01 9.61 -6.10
N LEU A 121 12.58 10.62 -5.34
CA LEU A 121 11.21 10.74 -4.83
C LEU A 121 10.21 10.94 -5.96
N GLN A 122 10.55 11.72 -7.00
CA GLN A 122 9.68 11.94 -8.15
C GLN A 122 9.31 10.63 -8.86
N LYS A 123 10.28 9.73 -9.05
CA LYS A 123 10.10 8.44 -9.72
C LYS A 123 9.39 7.39 -8.87
N ALA A 124 9.41 7.53 -7.55
CA ALA A 124 8.82 6.57 -6.64
C ALA A 124 7.29 6.73 -6.50
N GLN A 125 6.62 5.60 -6.31
CA GLN A 125 5.20 5.52 -6.00
C GLN A 125 5.00 5.39 -4.49
N PHE A 126 4.05 6.16 -3.98
CA PHE A 126 3.66 6.16 -2.57
C PHE A 126 2.15 6.00 -2.51
N ASN A 127 1.70 5.11 -1.63
CA ASN A 127 0.29 4.83 -1.44
C ASN A 127 -0.09 5.00 0.02
N PHE A 128 -1.24 5.61 0.29
CA PHE A 128 -1.81 5.59 1.62
C PHE A 128 -2.05 4.14 2.04
N ARG A 129 -1.40 3.73 3.12
CA ARG A 129 -1.55 2.40 3.72
C ARG A 129 -1.95 2.54 5.18
N HIS A 130 -2.76 1.60 5.63
CA HIS A 130 -3.02 1.39 7.04
C HIS A 130 -1.84 0.66 7.67
N PHE A 131 -1.33 1.17 8.79
CA PHE A 131 -0.29 0.51 9.59
C PHE A 131 -0.94 -0.47 10.56
N ILE A 132 -1.53 -1.53 10.02
CA ILE A 132 -2.17 -2.62 10.76
C ILE A 132 -1.44 -3.94 10.51
N PRO A 133 -1.43 -4.88 11.47
CA PRO A 133 -0.88 -6.21 11.24
C PRO A 133 -1.62 -6.92 10.11
N LEU A 134 -0.89 -7.56 9.20
CA LEU A 134 -1.45 -8.33 8.07
C LEU A 134 -1.04 -9.81 8.11
N ASP A 135 -0.33 -10.22 9.15
CA ASP A 135 -0.10 -11.63 9.42
C ASP A 135 -1.43 -12.28 9.84
N ASN A 136 -1.84 -13.30 9.09
CA ASN A 136 -3.13 -13.96 9.28
C ASN A 136 -3.26 -14.58 10.68
N ASP A 137 -2.20 -15.22 11.18
CA ASP A 137 -2.24 -15.84 12.51
C ASP A 137 -2.30 -14.78 13.61
N HIS A 138 -1.61 -13.65 13.45
CA HIS A 138 -1.70 -12.52 14.38
C HIS A 138 -3.12 -11.94 14.45
N VAL A 139 -3.72 -11.62 13.30
CA VAL A 139 -5.05 -10.99 13.22
C VAL A 139 -6.14 -11.93 13.77
N ARG A 140 -6.02 -13.24 13.54
CA ARG A 140 -6.96 -14.24 14.08
C ARG A 140 -6.89 -14.37 15.60
N LEU A 141 -5.72 -14.15 16.20
CA LEU A 141 -5.52 -14.27 17.64
C LEU A 141 -5.90 -12.99 18.40
N LYS A 142 -5.85 -11.82 17.75
CA LYS A 142 -6.10 -10.52 18.36
C LYS A 142 -7.29 -9.80 17.71
N ASN A 143 -8.46 -9.91 18.33
CA ASN A 143 -9.69 -9.28 17.83
C ASN A 143 -9.59 -7.77 17.60
N GLU A 144 -8.75 -7.07 18.38
CA GLU A 144 -8.49 -5.63 18.22
C GLU A 144 -7.79 -5.26 16.91
N ASP A 145 -7.00 -6.20 16.37
CA ASP A 145 -6.30 -6.07 15.08
C ASP A 145 -7.13 -6.64 13.92
N ASN A 146 -8.39 -7.02 14.16
CA ASN A 146 -9.30 -7.57 13.15
C ASN A 146 -10.49 -6.62 12.88
N PRO A 147 -10.28 -5.48 12.21
CA PRO A 147 -11.33 -4.51 11.94
C PRO A 147 -12.40 -5.07 11.00
N LEU A 148 -13.62 -4.54 11.11
CA LEU A 148 -14.68 -4.74 10.13
C LEU A 148 -14.46 -3.77 8.97
N LEU A 149 -14.39 -4.28 7.74
CA LEU A 149 -14.03 -3.53 6.55
C LEU A 149 -15.25 -3.33 5.64
N SER A 150 -15.41 -2.10 5.14
CA SER A 150 -16.38 -1.72 4.11
C SER A 150 -15.75 -0.72 3.13
N GLY A 151 -16.25 -0.66 1.90
CA GLY A 151 -15.72 0.22 0.85
C GLY A 151 -14.69 -0.47 -0.05
N GLN A 152 -13.70 0.29 -0.51
CA GLN A 152 -12.75 -0.15 -1.54
C GLN A 152 -11.31 -0.09 -1.00
N TYR A 153 -10.62 -1.23 -1.05
CA TYR A 153 -9.21 -1.32 -0.65
C TYR A 153 -8.38 -2.04 -1.72
N THR A 154 -7.07 -1.89 -1.59
CA THR A 154 -6.09 -2.67 -2.32
C THR A 154 -5.22 -3.40 -1.30
N LEU A 155 -5.09 -4.71 -1.42
CA LEU A 155 -4.13 -5.48 -0.64
C LEU A 155 -2.97 -5.84 -1.56
N LEU A 156 -1.84 -5.15 -1.39
CA LEU A 156 -0.60 -5.51 -2.07
C LEU A 156 0.07 -6.64 -1.31
N THR A 157 0.29 -7.75 -2.00
CA THR A 157 1.17 -8.82 -1.54
C THR A 157 2.39 -8.93 -2.45
N SER A 158 3.53 -9.30 -1.88
CA SER A 158 4.77 -9.53 -2.60
C SER A 158 5.42 -10.81 -2.08
N PRO A 159 6.14 -11.58 -2.91
CA PRO A 159 7.03 -12.61 -2.40
C PRO A 159 8.11 -12.01 -1.49
N ARG A 160 8.75 -12.87 -0.70
CA ARG A 160 9.89 -12.45 0.14
C ARG A 160 11.09 -12.13 -0.75
N VAL A 161 11.44 -10.85 -0.85
CA VAL A 161 12.67 -10.41 -1.50
C VAL A 161 13.82 -10.43 -0.50
N ASN A 162 14.86 -11.24 -0.72
CA ASN A 162 16.04 -11.33 0.16
C ASN A 162 17.04 -10.20 -0.10
N LYS A 163 16.54 -8.96 -0.15
CA LYS A 163 17.32 -7.75 -0.36
C LYS A 163 16.89 -6.68 0.64
N VAL A 164 17.77 -5.73 0.87
CA VAL A 164 17.49 -4.46 1.53
C VAL A 164 17.71 -3.35 0.50
N ARG A 165 17.02 -2.22 0.61
CA ARG A 165 17.18 -1.11 -0.32
C ARG A 165 17.87 0.06 0.39
N ILE A 166 18.92 0.59 -0.21
CA ILE A 166 19.55 1.84 0.23
C ILE A 166 18.89 3.01 -0.50
N PHE A 167 18.51 4.01 0.27
CA PHE A 167 17.98 5.28 -0.21
C PHE A 167 18.72 6.40 0.50
N GLY A 168 19.00 7.51 -0.16
CA GLY A 168 19.72 8.60 0.48
C GLY A 168 20.48 9.51 -0.46
N THR A 169 21.30 10.33 0.16
CA THR A 169 21.99 11.48 -0.43
C THR A 169 23.13 11.09 -1.40
N GLN A 170 23.46 9.80 -1.55
CA GLN A 170 24.44 9.29 -2.53
C GLN A 170 23.86 8.22 -3.44
N ASN A 171 23.17 7.23 -2.86
CA ASN A 171 22.54 6.14 -3.59
C ASN A 171 21.02 6.21 -3.39
N SER A 172 20.29 6.16 -4.50
CA SER A 172 18.83 6.20 -4.48
C SER A 172 18.27 4.90 -5.04
N TRP A 173 17.50 4.19 -4.21
CA TRP A 173 16.84 2.93 -4.56
C TRP A 173 17.80 1.80 -4.94
N TYR A 174 18.97 1.72 -4.30
CA TYR A 174 19.99 0.73 -4.61
C TYR A 174 19.76 -0.57 -3.82
N PRO A 175 19.51 -1.72 -4.46
CA PRO A 175 19.34 -2.98 -3.75
C PRO A 175 20.68 -3.56 -3.28
N VAL A 176 20.72 -4.06 -2.05
CA VAL A 176 21.84 -4.79 -1.46
C VAL A 176 21.36 -6.15 -0.95
N ASP A 177 22.22 -7.16 -0.95
CA ASP A 177 21.83 -8.50 -0.48
C ASP A 177 21.52 -8.48 1.01
N MET A 178 20.51 -9.24 1.42
CA MET A 178 20.24 -9.43 2.83
C MET A 178 21.42 -10.14 3.51
N ILE A 179 21.91 -9.55 4.61
CA ILE A 179 22.96 -10.12 5.44
C ILE A 179 22.28 -10.67 6.70
N GLU A 180 22.47 -11.96 6.97
CA GLU A 180 21.96 -12.59 8.19
C GLU A 180 22.59 -11.92 9.42
N HIS A 181 21.75 -11.43 10.33
CA HIS A 181 22.19 -10.62 11.48
C HIS A 181 23.03 -9.39 11.09
N GLY A 182 22.84 -8.88 9.87
CA GLY A 182 23.57 -7.74 9.34
C GLY A 182 23.37 -6.48 10.17
N THR A 183 24.48 -5.79 10.42
CA THR A 183 24.51 -4.44 10.98
C THR A 183 24.31 -3.40 9.88
N ILE A 184 23.94 -2.17 10.25
CA ILE A 184 23.81 -1.05 9.29
C ILE A 184 25.11 -0.87 8.51
N ASP A 185 26.25 -0.84 9.20
CA ASP A 185 27.58 -0.66 8.57
C ASP A 185 27.86 -1.70 7.48
N GLN A 186 27.53 -2.98 7.70
CA GLN A 186 27.71 -4.02 6.69
C GLN A 186 26.87 -3.79 5.42
N TYR A 187 25.66 -3.26 5.56
CA TYR A 187 24.85 -2.87 4.41
C TYR A 187 25.39 -1.62 3.70
N LEU A 188 25.91 -0.65 4.46
CA LEU A 188 26.54 0.56 3.92
C LEU A 188 27.83 0.23 3.15
N GLU A 189 28.64 -0.70 3.66
CA GLU A 189 29.83 -1.24 2.98
C GLU A 189 29.45 -1.95 1.68
N GLN A 190 28.42 -2.79 1.70
CA GLN A 190 27.95 -3.49 0.49
C GLN A 190 27.42 -2.53 -0.58
N ALA A 191 26.84 -1.41 -0.16
CA ALA A 191 26.39 -0.35 -1.06
C ALA A 191 27.54 0.47 -1.67
N ALA A 192 28.80 0.14 -1.33
CA ALA A 192 30.02 0.79 -1.82
C ALA A 192 29.97 2.32 -1.67
N LEU A 193 29.46 2.79 -0.53
CA LEU A 193 29.41 4.22 -0.25
C LEU A 193 30.84 4.79 -0.13
N PRO A 194 31.10 6.00 -0.67
CA PRO A 194 32.38 6.67 -0.48
C PRO A 194 32.75 6.82 1.00
N GLU A 195 34.05 6.78 1.34
CA GLU A 195 34.53 6.93 2.73
C GLU A 195 34.06 8.22 3.44
N ASN A 196 33.70 9.26 2.67
CA ASN A 196 33.18 10.54 3.18
C ASN A 196 31.66 10.67 3.03
N SER A 197 30.94 9.55 2.94
CA SER A 197 29.47 9.56 2.94
C SER A 197 28.94 10.01 4.30
N ASP A 198 27.89 10.83 4.24
CA ASP A 198 27.13 11.26 5.40
C ASP A 198 26.36 10.06 5.96
N THR A 199 26.92 9.34 6.93
CA THR A 199 26.29 8.12 7.47
C THR A 199 25.87 8.26 8.92
N GLN A 200 25.89 9.47 9.50
CA GLN A 200 25.64 9.63 10.94
C GLN A 200 24.17 9.43 11.29
N LEU A 201 23.27 9.95 10.44
CA LEU A 201 21.84 9.83 10.64
C LEU A 201 21.22 8.82 9.66
N VAL A 202 20.84 7.66 10.20
CA VAL A 202 20.24 6.56 9.43
C VAL A 202 18.85 6.24 9.95
N PHE A 203 17.92 6.01 9.03
CA PHE A 203 16.60 5.51 9.32
C PHE A 203 16.45 4.12 8.70
N VAL A 204 15.92 3.18 9.47
CA VAL A 204 15.51 1.87 8.95
C VAL A 204 13.99 1.86 8.89
N ILE A 205 13.46 1.77 7.67
CA ILE A 205 12.04 1.62 7.37
C ILE A 205 11.80 0.14 7.12
N GLN A 206 11.12 -0.53 8.04
CA GLN A 206 10.74 -1.93 7.89
C GLN A 206 9.64 -2.08 6.83
N PRO A 207 9.47 -3.29 6.24
CA PRO A 207 8.44 -3.53 5.21
C PRO A 207 7.01 -3.25 5.69
N ASP A 208 6.75 -3.40 6.99
CA ASP A 208 5.46 -3.09 7.64
C ASP A 208 5.26 -1.58 7.88
N GLY A 209 6.28 -0.76 7.63
CA GLY A 209 6.28 0.68 7.84
C GLY A 209 6.75 1.11 9.24
N ALA A 210 7.25 0.19 10.08
CA ALA A 210 7.90 0.57 11.32
C ALA A 210 9.17 1.37 11.03
N LEU A 211 9.32 2.51 11.69
CA LEU A 211 10.45 3.42 11.53
C LEU A 211 11.37 3.30 12.74
N ILE A 212 12.64 3.01 12.50
CA ILE A 212 13.68 2.94 13.51
C ILE A 212 14.74 3.98 13.17
N THR A 213 14.96 4.95 14.05
CA THR A 213 16.07 5.89 13.93
C THR A 213 17.32 5.26 14.55
N ALA A 214 18.37 5.13 13.76
CA ALA A 214 19.68 4.67 14.19
C ALA A 214 20.66 5.83 14.08
N ASP A 215 21.16 6.27 15.23
CA ASP A 215 22.33 7.14 15.29
C ASP A 215 23.54 6.23 15.04
N ASN A 216 24.10 6.30 13.83
CA ASN A 216 25.19 5.42 13.41
C ASN A 216 26.56 5.99 13.78
N ALA A 217 26.64 6.83 14.81
CA ALA A 217 27.92 7.20 15.37
C ALA A 217 28.68 5.93 15.79
N TYR A 218 29.97 5.84 15.42
CA TYR A 218 30.89 4.70 15.61
C TYR A 218 30.87 4.05 17.03
N TRP A 219 30.36 4.76 18.04
CA TRP A 219 30.31 4.36 19.45
C TRP A 219 28.93 3.89 19.94
N ASN A 220 27.86 3.96 19.12
CA ASN A 220 26.48 3.77 19.57
C ASN A 220 25.73 2.67 18.79
N THR A 221 26.41 1.56 18.48
CA THR A 221 25.83 0.43 17.73
C THR A 221 24.89 -0.40 18.61
N LYS A 222 23.69 0.11 18.85
CA LYS A 222 22.57 -0.75 19.27
C LYS A 222 22.24 -1.70 18.11
N PRO A 223 22.07 -3.00 18.38
CA PRO A 223 21.67 -3.93 17.33
C PRO A 223 20.27 -3.55 16.83
N VAL A 224 20.17 -3.27 15.52
CA VAL A 224 18.91 -3.05 14.82
C VAL A 224 18.64 -4.25 13.94
N PHE A 225 17.48 -4.87 14.11
CA PHE A 225 17.05 -5.96 13.22
C PHE A 225 16.52 -5.39 11.91
N ILE A 226 17.06 -5.82 10.78
CA ILE A 226 16.66 -5.34 9.45
C ILE A 226 15.99 -6.50 8.70
N ALA A 227 14.70 -6.36 8.39
CA ALA A 227 13.94 -7.38 7.71
C ALA A 227 14.19 -7.34 6.18
N PRO A 228 14.01 -8.49 5.48
CA PRO A 228 14.02 -8.50 4.02
C PRO A 228 12.94 -7.55 3.46
N GLY A 229 13.31 -6.75 2.46
CA GLY A 229 12.47 -5.71 1.89
C GLY A 229 12.52 -4.36 2.61
N ALA A 230 13.29 -4.24 3.70
CA ALA A 230 13.46 -2.96 4.39
C ALA A 230 14.19 -1.93 3.53
N THR A 231 13.96 -0.66 3.83
CA THR A 231 14.70 0.47 3.26
C THR A 231 15.58 1.10 4.34
N ILE A 232 16.88 1.21 4.07
CA ILE A 232 17.83 2.00 4.87
C ILE A 232 17.93 3.37 4.21
N TYR A 233 17.44 4.40 4.89
CA TYR A 233 17.55 5.78 4.46
C TYR A 233 18.72 6.48 5.15
N ILE A 234 19.63 7.01 4.34
CA ILE A 234 20.78 7.80 4.75
C ILE A 234 20.42 9.29 4.58
N GLY A 235 20.29 9.98 5.70
CA GLY A 235 19.88 11.38 5.77
C GLY A 235 20.97 12.38 5.38
N PHE A 236 20.67 13.65 5.56
CA PHE A 236 21.68 14.71 5.63
C PHE A 236 22.28 14.74 7.04
N ASP A 237 23.60 14.77 7.15
CA ASP A 237 24.28 14.84 8.45
C ASP A 237 24.11 16.20 9.13
N SER A 238 24.06 17.27 8.33
CA SER A 238 23.88 18.64 8.80
C SER A 238 22.88 19.35 7.90
N LEU A 239 21.90 20.01 8.51
CA LEU A 239 20.90 20.81 7.84
C LEU A 239 20.82 22.19 8.50
N PRO A 240 20.57 23.26 7.74
CA PRO A 240 20.18 24.54 8.32
C PRO A 240 18.93 24.38 9.21
N ASP A 241 18.80 25.18 10.27
CA ASP A 241 17.70 25.09 11.25
C ASP A 241 16.30 25.07 10.59
N GLU A 242 16.12 25.83 9.50
CA GLU A 242 14.85 25.88 8.75
C GLU A 242 14.46 24.53 8.09
N PHE A 243 15.39 23.57 8.02
CA PHE A 243 15.20 22.23 7.48
C PHE A 243 15.41 21.12 8.52
N GLU A 244 15.42 21.43 9.83
CA GLU A 244 15.72 20.45 10.89
C GLU A 244 14.84 19.18 10.85
N HIS A 245 13.61 19.29 10.31
CA HIS A 245 12.68 18.17 10.19
C HIS A 245 12.73 17.43 8.85
N LEU A 246 13.49 17.91 7.86
CA LEU A 246 13.47 17.37 6.49
C LEU A 246 13.80 15.87 6.43
N ASN A 247 14.80 15.43 7.20
CA ASN A 247 15.16 14.01 7.29
C ASN A 247 13.99 13.17 7.83
N GLN A 248 13.31 13.64 8.88
CA GLN A 248 12.16 12.96 9.46
C GLN A 248 10.97 12.96 8.50
N ASP A 249 10.70 14.08 7.83
CA ASP A 249 9.62 14.22 6.83
C ASP A 249 9.79 13.24 5.66
N ILE A 250 11.04 13.10 5.18
CA ILE A 250 11.37 12.11 4.14
C ILE A 250 11.22 10.68 4.69
N ALA A 251 11.74 10.39 5.87
CA ALA A 251 11.63 9.06 6.49
C ALA A 251 10.17 8.65 6.67
N ASP A 252 9.30 9.57 7.11
CA ASP A 252 7.87 9.33 7.25
C ASP A 252 7.16 9.13 5.91
N LEU A 253 7.56 9.86 4.86
CA LEU A 253 7.07 9.61 3.50
C LEU A 253 7.46 8.22 3.00
N LEU A 254 8.70 7.77 3.25
CA LEU A 254 9.20 6.46 2.81
C LEU A 254 8.41 5.28 3.38
N ARG A 255 7.76 5.44 4.53
CA ARG A 255 6.88 4.41 5.11
C ARG A 255 5.67 4.08 4.23
N TYR A 256 5.31 4.99 3.31
CA TYR A 256 4.22 4.83 2.33
C TYR A 256 4.71 4.34 0.97
N GLN A 257 6.02 4.07 0.80
CA GLN A 257 6.53 3.57 -0.45
C GLN A 257 5.94 2.20 -0.77
N THR A 258 5.65 1.95 -2.05
CA THR A 258 5.36 0.59 -2.53
C THR A 258 6.48 -0.40 -2.14
N PRO A 259 6.15 -1.66 -1.78
CA PRO A 259 7.14 -2.65 -1.35
C PRO A 259 8.22 -2.90 -2.40
N LEU A 260 9.40 -3.31 -1.94
CA LEU A 260 10.44 -3.85 -2.82
C LEU A 260 9.93 -5.12 -3.52
N THR A 261 10.03 -5.15 -4.84
CA THR A 261 9.67 -6.31 -5.67
C THR A 261 10.91 -6.90 -6.34
N ASP A 262 10.81 -8.14 -6.83
CA ASP A 262 11.91 -8.80 -7.57
C ASP A 262 12.35 -7.98 -8.80
N LYS A 263 11.43 -7.28 -9.47
CA LYS A 263 11.75 -6.40 -10.60
C LYS A 263 12.63 -5.21 -10.23
N ASP A 264 12.53 -4.76 -8.98
CA ASP A 264 13.36 -3.65 -8.48
C ASP A 264 14.67 -4.17 -7.84
N ALA A 265 14.83 -5.49 -7.72
CA ALA A 265 15.95 -6.14 -7.04
C ALA A 265 17.05 -6.66 -8.00
N GLU A 266 16.80 -6.59 -9.32
CA GLU A 266 17.72 -6.89 -10.42
C GLU A 266 18.53 -5.66 -10.85
#